data_AF-A0A2N0R0T6-F1
#
_entry.id   AF-A0A2N0R0T6-F1
#
_cell.length_a   1.000
_cell.length_b   1.000
_cell.length_c   1.000
_cell.angle_alpha   90.00
_cell.angle_beta   90.00
_cell.angle_gamma   90.00
#
_symmetry.space_group_name_H-M   'P 1'
#
loop_
_entity.id
_entity.type
_entity.pdbx_description
1 polymer ?
#
loop_
_entity_poly.entity_id
_entity_poly.type
_entity_poly.pdbx_seq_one_letter_code
_entity_poly.pdbx_strand_id
1 'polypeptide(L)'
;MLIISIANNCPKIKTLRTYIEPKDFIYVKSLLLNCKYLEVVKFDSLYAFINLNDNILGDELLNILAEFSPKFLTNITISAIWKYSIDGFIRLFESYKERNLRHFNLCKNYDYDITEDHKVIIKKYIDEGII
;
A
#
# COMPACT_ATOMS: atom_id res chain seq x y z
N MET A 1 -11.94 -15.02 -6.08
CA MET A 1 -11.58 -13.78 -5.36
C MET A 1 -11.19 -12.69 -6.37
N LEU A 2 -11.51 -11.42 -6.13
CA LEU A 2 -11.45 -10.38 -7.17
C LEU A 2 -10.00 -10.07 -7.61
N ILE A 3 -9.07 -9.85 -6.67
CA ILE A 3 -7.68 -9.48 -6.96
C ILE A 3 -6.99 -10.51 -7.87
N ILE A 4 -7.09 -11.80 -7.54
CA ILE A 4 -6.48 -12.87 -8.34
C ILE A 4 -7.11 -12.95 -9.75
N SER A 5 -8.40 -12.67 -9.87
CA SER A 5 -9.07 -12.66 -11.18
C SER A 5 -8.57 -11.51 -12.05
N ILE A 6 -8.36 -10.32 -11.46
CA ILE A 6 -7.76 -9.17 -12.14
C ILE A 6 -6.31 -9.47 -12.53
N ALA A 7 -5.52 -10.02 -11.61
CA ALA A 7 -4.13 -10.39 -11.87
C ALA A 7 -3.98 -11.34 -13.07
N ASN A 8 -4.94 -12.27 -13.24
CA ASN A 8 -4.88 -13.26 -14.32
C ASN A 8 -5.44 -12.77 -15.65
N ASN A 9 -6.40 -11.84 -15.64
CA ASN A 9 -7.15 -11.46 -16.85
C ASN A 9 -6.90 -10.02 -17.32
N CYS A 10 -6.32 -9.17 -16.48
CA CYS A 10 -6.15 -7.74 -16.75
C CYS A 10 -4.69 -7.28 -16.68
N PRO A 11 -3.74 -7.88 -17.42
CA PRO A 11 -2.31 -7.53 -17.31
C PRO A 11 -1.98 -6.09 -17.72
N LYS A 12 -2.88 -5.42 -18.46
CA LYS A 12 -2.74 -4.04 -18.95
C LYS A 12 -3.51 -3.01 -18.12
N ILE A 13 -4.11 -3.41 -16.99
CA ILE A 13 -4.79 -2.46 -16.10
C ILE A 13 -3.81 -1.40 -15.60
N LYS A 14 -4.21 -0.14 -15.66
CA LYS A 14 -3.41 1.01 -15.21
C LYS A 14 -3.83 1.51 -13.84
N THR A 15 -5.11 1.40 -13.52
CA THR A 15 -5.67 1.91 -12.27
C THR A 15 -6.55 0.86 -11.65
N LEU A 16 -6.30 0.54 -10.39
CA LEU A 16 -7.15 -0.33 -9.60
C LEU A 16 -7.57 0.37 -8.31
N ARG A 17 -8.87 0.47 -8.10
CA ARG A 17 -9.46 0.81 -6.81
C ARG A 17 -10.35 -0.35 -6.36
N THR A 18 -10.11 -0.87 -5.17
CA THR A 18 -10.91 -1.96 -4.62
C THR A 18 -10.83 -1.99 -3.10
N TYR A 19 -11.73 -2.77 -2.50
CA TYR A 19 -11.70 -3.13 -1.09
C TYR A 19 -10.93 -4.44 -0.91
N ILE A 20 -10.11 -4.51 0.14
CA ILE A 20 -9.35 -5.72 0.51
C ILE A 20 -9.36 -5.91 2.03
N GLU A 21 -9.05 -7.12 2.47
CA GLU A 21 -8.80 -7.47 3.86
C GLU A 21 -7.36 -7.96 4.05
N PRO A 22 -6.84 -8.08 5.29
CA PRO A 22 -5.50 -8.61 5.53
C PRO A 22 -5.23 -9.97 4.89
N LYS A 23 -6.22 -10.89 4.89
CA LYS A 23 -6.10 -12.19 4.22
C LYS A 23 -5.89 -12.09 2.71
N ASP A 24 -6.22 -10.94 2.12
CA ASP A 24 -6.12 -10.69 0.69
C ASP A 24 -4.74 -10.15 0.28
N PHE A 25 -3.89 -9.73 1.24
CA PHE A 25 -2.59 -9.11 0.98
C PHE A 25 -1.67 -10.00 0.15
N ILE A 26 -1.65 -11.31 0.44
CA ILE A 26 -0.87 -12.29 -0.33
C ILE A 26 -1.20 -12.27 -1.83
N TYR A 27 -2.42 -11.91 -2.22
CA TYR A 27 -2.82 -11.86 -3.63
C TYR A 27 -2.49 -10.52 -4.29
N VAL A 28 -2.23 -9.46 -3.51
CA VAL A 28 -1.69 -8.20 -4.02
C VAL A 28 -0.33 -8.46 -4.68
N LYS A 29 0.49 -9.36 -4.14
CA LYS A 29 1.73 -9.80 -4.81
C LYS A 29 1.48 -10.31 -6.23
N SER A 30 0.48 -11.17 -6.41
CA SER A 30 0.13 -11.72 -7.73
C SER A 30 -0.34 -10.61 -8.68
N LEU A 31 -1.12 -9.65 -8.18
CA LEU A 31 -1.53 -8.46 -8.93
C LEU A 31 -0.31 -7.66 -9.41
N LEU A 32 0.62 -7.33 -8.52
CA LEU A 32 1.78 -6.48 -8.84
C LEU A 32 2.73 -7.15 -9.85
N LEU A 33 2.89 -8.47 -9.77
CA LEU A 33 3.73 -9.24 -10.70
C LEU A 33 3.12 -9.35 -12.10
N ASN A 34 1.80 -9.52 -12.20
CA ASN A 34 1.12 -9.76 -13.47
C ASN A 34 0.65 -8.47 -14.17
N CYS A 35 0.28 -7.44 -13.41
CA CYS A 35 -0.22 -6.16 -13.93
C CYS A 35 0.92 -5.15 -14.06
N LYS A 36 1.87 -5.39 -14.98
CA LYS A 36 3.10 -4.61 -15.12
C LYS A 36 2.90 -3.13 -15.52
N TYR A 37 1.72 -2.78 -16.02
CA TYR A 37 1.35 -1.42 -16.42
C TYR A 37 0.53 -0.68 -15.34
N LEU A 38 0.41 -1.26 -14.14
CA LEU A 38 -0.31 -0.64 -13.05
C LEU A 38 0.42 0.64 -12.60
N GLU A 39 -0.27 1.76 -12.69
CA GLU A 39 0.21 3.11 -12.36
C GLU A 39 -0.37 3.61 -11.04
N VAL A 40 -1.59 3.19 -10.72
CA VAL A 40 -2.35 3.66 -9.55
C VAL A 40 -3.01 2.49 -8.84
N VAL A 41 -2.80 2.39 -7.53
CA VAL A 41 -3.58 1.50 -6.65
C VAL A 41 -4.24 2.28 -5.53
N LYS A 42 -5.49 1.93 -5.25
CA LYS A 42 -6.21 2.34 -4.06
C LYS A 42 -6.85 1.12 -3.41
N PHE A 43 -6.35 0.77 -2.24
CA PHE A 43 -6.85 -0.34 -1.43
C PHE A 43 -7.54 0.21 -0.18
N ASP A 44 -8.87 0.24 -0.23
CA ASP A 44 -9.71 0.57 0.91
C ASP A 44 -9.91 -0.69 1.76
N SER A 45 -10.16 -0.54 3.08
CA SER A 45 -10.50 -1.69 3.93
C SER A 45 -11.96 -2.07 3.74
N LEU A 46 -12.24 -3.38 3.59
CA LEU A 46 -13.61 -3.87 3.58
C LEU A 46 -14.33 -3.61 4.91
N TYR A 47 -13.58 -3.61 6.02
CA TYR A 47 -14.11 -3.34 7.35
C TYR A 47 -13.85 -1.91 7.81
N ALA A 48 -14.81 -1.37 8.57
CA ALA A 48 -14.70 -0.07 9.22
C ALA A 48 -13.85 -0.11 10.52
N PHE A 49 -13.57 -1.30 11.05
CA PHE A 49 -12.75 -1.57 12.24
C PHE A 49 -12.09 -2.95 12.11
N ILE A 50 -10.90 -3.11 12.67
CA ILE A 50 -10.21 -4.39 12.80
C ILE A 50 -9.92 -4.61 14.28
N ASN A 51 -10.02 -5.84 14.76
CA ASN A 51 -9.68 -6.15 16.14
C ASN A 51 -8.17 -5.91 16.35
N LEU A 52 -7.87 -4.82 17.07
CA LEU A 52 -6.53 -4.23 17.24
C LEU A 52 -5.60 -5.05 18.15
N ASN A 53 -6.10 -6.15 18.70
CA ASN A 53 -5.49 -6.72 19.89
C ASN A 53 -4.09 -7.31 19.72
N ASP A 54 -3.53 -7.59 18.52
CA ASP A 54 -2.12 -8.05 18.50
C ASP A 54 -1.25 -7.92 17.23
N ASN A 55 -1.72 -7.51 16.04
CA ASN A 55 -0.86 -7.63 14.84
C ASN A 55 -0.68 -6.34 14.03
N ILE A 56 0.57 -6.02 13.66
CA ILE A 56 0.97 -5.02 12.66
C ILE A 56 0.72 -5.63 11.27
N LEU A 57 -0.55 -5.77 10.90
CA LEU A 57 -0.95 -6.44 9.66
C LEU A 57 -0.54 -5.63 8.43
N GLY A 58 -0.56 -4.29 8.54
CA GLY A 58 -0.27 -3.38 7.44
C GLY A 58 1.16 -3.51 6.90
N ASP A 59 2.12 -3.92 7.73
CA ASP A 59 3.51 -4.11 7.32
C ASP A 59 3.66 -5.21 6.27
N GLU A 60 2.81 -6.24 6.28
CA GLU A 60 2.80 -7.27 5.24
C GLU A 60 2.50 -6.63 3.87
N LEU A 61 1.47 -5.79 3.81
CA LEU A 61 1.12 -5.07 2.58
C LEU A 61 2.23 -4.10 2.16
N LEU A 62 2.84 -3.36 3.10
CA LEU A 62 3.95 -2.44 2.80
C LEU A 62 5.16 -3.19 2.24
N ASN A 63 5.53 -4.35 2.81
CA ASN A 63 6.61 -5.18 2.32
C ASN A 63 6.32 -5.72 0.91
N ILE A 64 5.09 -6.17 0.64
CA ILE A 64 4.67 -6.61 -0.69
C ILE A 64 4.77 -5.47 -1.71
N LEU A 65 4.32 -4.26 -1.35
CA LEU A 65 4.44 -3.08 -2.20
C LEU A 65 5.91 -2.71 -2.43
N ALA A 66 6.75 -2.75 -1.41
CA ALA A 66 8.16 -2.43 -1.53
C ALA A 66 8.90 -3.38 -2.49
N GLU A 67 8.63 -4.69 -2.38
CA GLU A 67 9.36 -5.72 -3.11
C GLU A 67 8.82 -5.96 -4.52
N PHE A 68 7.49 -5.93 -4.71
CA PHE A 68 6.87 -6.42 -5.95
C PHE A 68 6.25 -5.35 -6.84
N SER A 69 6.20 -4.08 -6.42
CA SER A 69 5.55 -3.03 -7.21
C SER A 69 6.17 -2.90 -8.61
N PRO A 70 5.38 -2.86 -9.70
CA PRO A 70 5.92 -2.67 -11.05
C PRO A 70 6.44 -1.24 -11.21
N LYS A 71 7.45 -1.02 -12.07
CA LYS A 71 8.12 0.28 -12.27
C LYS A 71 7.18 1.48 -12.43
N PHE A 72 6.03 1.27 -13.08
CA PHE A 72 5.07 2.33 -13.37
C PHE A 72 4.14 2.67 -12.21
N LEU A 73 4.11 1.87 -11.14
CA LEU A 73 3.27 2.16 -9.98
C LEU A 73 3.84 3.38 -9.26
N THR A 74 3.19 4.53 -9.44
CA THR A 74 3.64 5.81 -8.89
C THR A 74 2.66 6.41 -7.89
N ASN A 75 1.45 5.85 -7.79
CA ASN A 75 0.40 6.37 -6.92
C ASN A 75 -0.18 5.24 -6.08
N ILE A 76 0.03 5.32 -4.77
CA ILE A 76 -0.42 4.32 -3.81
C ILE A 76 -1.36 5.00 -2.81
N THR A 77 -2.51 4.41 -2.60
CA THR A 77 -3.40 4.75 -1.50
C THR A 77 -3.83 3.49 -0.77
N ILE A 78 -3.62 3.43 0.54
CA ILE A 78 -3.96 2.27 1.37
C ILE A 78 -4.76 2.70 2.60
N SER A 79 -5.59 1.81 3.15
CA SER A 79 -6.39 2.11 4.33
C SER A 79 -5.52 2.39 5.55
N ALA A 80 -5.82 3.45 6.30
CA ALA A 80 -5.12 3.75 7.56
C ALA A 80 -5.36 2.71 8.67
N ILE A 81 -6.33 1.81 8.51
CA ILE A 81 -6.83 0.90 9.56
C ILE A 81 -5.95 -0.32 9.84
N TRP A 82 -5.02 -0.65 8.94
CA TRP A 82 -4.31 -1.94 9.01
C TRP A 82 -3.15 -1.97 10.00
N LYS A 83 -2.94 -0.90 10.79
CA LYS A 83 -1.84 -0.70 11.74
C LYS A 83 -0.46 -0.96 11.11
N TYR A 84 0.31 0.12 10.98
CA TYR A 84 1.62 0.09 10.33
C TYR A 84 2.71 0.39 11.36
N SER A 85 3.91 -0.13 11.14
CA SER A 85 5.08 0.34 11.86
C SER A 85 5.75 1.48 11.11
N ILE A 86 6.51 2.29 11.85
CA ILE A 86 7.40 3.30 11.27
C ILE A 86 8.41 2.64 10.30
N ASP A 87 8.99 1.51 10.71
CA ASP A 87 9.97 0.79 9.90
C ASP A 87 9.34 0.24 8.60
N GLY A 88 8.06 -0.13 8.63
CA GLY A 88 7.29 -0.52 7.45
C GLY A 88 7.21 0.60 6.42
N PHE A 89 6.91 1.82 6.86
CA PHE A 89 6.90 2.99 5.97
C PHE A 89 8.30 3.31 5.45
N ILE A 90 9.32 3.27 6.31
CA ILE A 90 10.72 3.46 5.90
C ILE A 90 11.08 2.45 4.80
N ARG A 91 10.85 1.15 5.01
CA ARG A 91 11.12 0.11 4.01
C ARG A 91 10.42 0.38 2.69
N LEU A 92 9.15 0.77 2.72
CA LEU A 92 8.42 1.15 1.51
C LEU A 92 9.09 2.33 0.81
N PHE A 93 9.31 3.45 1.49
CA PHE A 93 9.81 4.65 0.83
C PHE A 93 11.27 4.51 0.35
N GLU A 94 12.11 3.80 1.11
CA GLU A 94 13.46 3.44 0.68
C GLU A 94 13.46 2.65 -0.63
N SER A 95 12.52 1.71 -0.81
CA SER A 95 12.36 0.96 -2.07
C SER A 95 12.00 1.83 -3.27
N TYR A 96 11.50 3.04 -3.02
CA TYR A 96 11.14 4.02 -4.04
C TYR A 96 12.19 5.10 -4.28
N LYS A 97 13.34 5.10 -3.59
CA LYS A 97 14.42 6.09 -3.83
C LYS A 97 14.93 6.13 -5.28
N GLU A 98 15.03 4.98 -5.93
CA GLU A 98 15.44 4.87 -7.34
C GLU A 98 14.26 4.87 -8.31
N ARG A 99 13.06 5.08 -7.78
CA ARG A 99 11.79 5.09 -8.50
C ARG A 99 11.11 6.44 -8.23
N ASN A 100 9.94 6.65 -8.80
CA ASN A 100 9.20 7.90 -8.58
C ASN A 100 7.83 7.56 -7.96
N LEU A 101 7.75 7.59 -6.64
CA LEU A 101 6.48 7.50 -5.93
C LEU A 101 5.86 8.91 -5.88
N ARG A 102 5.09 9.28 -6.89
CA ARG A 102 4.50 10.63 -7.00
C ARG A 102 3.46 10.94 -5.95
N HIS A 103 2.85 9.90 -5.39
CA HIS A 103 1.75 10.06 -4.46
C HIS A 103 1.63 8.86 -3.54
N PHE A 104 1.72 9.13 -2.24
CA PHE A 104 1.39 8.18 -1.20
C PHE A 104 0.31 8.76 -0.29
N ASN A 105 -0.78 8.02 -0.09
CA ASN A 105 -1.89 8.47 0.74
C ASN A 105 -2.41 7.34 1.63
N LEU A 106 -2.90 7.76 2.81
CA LEU A 106 -3.63 6.89 3.72
C LEU A 106 -5.12 7.27 3.66
N CYS A 107 -5.97 6.34 3.22
CA CYS A 107 -7.41 6.53 3.24
C CYS A 107 -7.92 6.52 4.68
N LYS A 108 -8.52 7.64 5.08
CA LYS A 108 -9.14 7.79 6.40
C LYS A 108 -10.50 7.13 6.41
N ASN A 109 -10.62 6.07 7.20
CA ASN A 109 -11.91 5.69 7.74
C ASN A 109 -12.01 6.13 9.20
N TYR A 110 -10.98 5.92 10.03
CA TYR A 110 -10.83 6.52 11.37
C TYR A 110 -9.34 6.56 11.76
N ASP A 111 -8.82 7.70 12.25
CA ASP A 111 -7.39 7.92 12.59
C ASP A 111 -6.98 7.26 13.93
N TYR A 112 -7.18 5.94 14.10
CA TYR A 112 -6.87 5.30 15.39
C TYR A 112 -5.39 4.91 15.56
N ASP A 113 -4.67 4.55 14.48
CA ASP A 113 -3.31 3.96 14.59
C ASP A 113 -2.17 4.78 13.95
N ILE A 114 -2.47 5.86 13.21
CA ILE A 114 -1.45 6.74 12.64
C ILE A 114 -1.06 7.80 13.68
N THR A 115 0.04 7.53 14.39
CA THR A 115 0.60 8.46 15.39
C THR A 115 1.31 9.66 14.75
N GLU A 116 1.66 10.66 15.56
CA GLU A 116 2.50 11.79 15.10
C GLU A 116 3.87 11.34 14.60
N ASP A 117 4.48 10.31 15.19
CA ASP A 117 5.77 9.79 14.75
C ASP A 117 5.70 9.24 13.31
N HIS A 118 4.58 8.57 12.96
CA HIS A 118 4.35 8.15 11.58
C HIS A 118 4.29 9.36 10.63
N LYS A 119 3.60 10.44 11.03
CA LYS A 119 3.51 11.66 10.22
C LYS A 119 4.86 12.34 10.06
N VAL A 120 5.69 12.39 11.11
CA VAL A 120 7.05 12.93 11.07
C VAL A 120 7.90 12.17 10.05
N ILE A 121 7.82 10.84 10.05
CA ILE A 121 8.58 10.02 9.11
C ILE A 121 8.05 10.18 7.67
N ILE A 122 6.74 10.15 7.45
CA ILE A 122 6.17 10.39 6.11
C ILE A 122 6.59 11.77 5.59
N LYS A 123 6.53 12.81 6.44
CA LYS A 123 6.95 14.16 6.09
C LYS A 123 8.43 14.24 5.71
N LYS A 124 9.31 13.55 6.44
CA LYS A 124 10.73 13.46 6.10
C LYS A 124 10.94 13.00 4.65
N TYR A 125 10.24 11.96 4.21
CA TYR A 125 10.37 11.43 2.84
C TYR A 125 9.76 12.35 1.77
N ILE A 126 8.73 13.14 2.12
CA ILE A 126 8.21 14.22 1.26
C ILE A 126 9.27 15.33 1.11
N ASP A 127 9.88 15.76 2.22
CA ASP A 127 10.89 16.82 2.22
C ASP A 127 12.17 16.38 1.47
N GLU A 128 12.49 15.09 1.46
CA GLU A 128 13.56 14.47 0.67
C GLU A 128 13.21 14.28 -0.84
N GLY A 129 11.96 14.54 -1.24
CA GLY A 129 11.49 14.39 -2.62
C GLY A 129 11.36 12.94 -3.10
N ILE A 130 11.28 11.98 -2.16
CA ILE A 130 11.06 10.56 -2.45
C ILE A 130 9.57 10.28 -2.69
N ILE A 131 8.69 11.05 -2.04
CA ILE A 131 7.23 11.07 -2.21
C ILE A 131 6.80 12.39 -2.84
#